data_AF-A0A8K0Y604-F1
#
_entry.id   AF-A0A8K0Y604-F1
#
_cell.length_a   1.000
_cell.length_b   1.000
_cell.length_c   1.000
_cell.angle_alpha   90.00
_cell.angle_beta   90.00
_cell.angle_gamma   90.00
#
_symmetry.space_group_name_H-M   'P 1'
#
loop_
_entity.id
_entity.type
_entity.pdbx_description
1 polymer ?
#
loop_
_entity_poly.entity_id
_entity_poly.type
_entity_poly.pdbx_seq_one_letter_code
_entity_poly.pdbx_strand_id
1 'polypeptide(L)'
;MLRNTIDKTQNSDEFLKILIQRRKNKLGKIVEKLAKKNNPKLLSIMKVEDLFKDYIEFDSRSQLLRKLEGSMKAAVLNTIIARLVLENKIVVNDDHSLTWIDTEGNRKLNKQFDTAIPL
;
A
#
# COMPACT_ATOMS: atom_id res chain seq x y z
N MET A 1 -32.40 -26.60 -3.92
CA MET A 1 -31.04 -26.73 -4.50
C MET A 1 -30.09 -25.61 -4.01
N LEU A 2 -30.01 -25.32 -2.70
CA LEU A 2 -29.24 -24.17 -2.17
C LEU A 2 -27.95 -24.53 -1.41
N ARG A 3 -27.70 -25.83 -1.14
CA ARG A 3 -26.52 -26.26 -0.36
C ARG A 3 -25.22 -26.26 -1.18
N ASN A 4 -25.27 -26.57 -2.48
CA ASN A 4 -24.08 -26.67 -3.33
C ASN A 4 -23.42 -25.31 -3.67
N THR A 5 -24.15 -24.20 -3.56
CA THR A 5 -23.61 -22.85 -3.82
C THR A 5 -22.85 -22.30 -2.62
N ILE A 6 -23.29 -22.59 -1.39
CA ILE A 6 -22.69 -22.07 -0.15
C ILE A 6 -21.32 -22.73 0.13
N ASP A 7 -21.18 -24.03 -0.14
CA ASP A 7 -19.91 -24.75 0.01
C ASP A 7 -18.86 -24.31 -1.02
N LYS A 8 -19.27 -23.89 -2.23
CA LYS A 8 -18.35 -23.39 -3.25
C LYS A 8 -17.80 -22.00 -2.93
N THR A 9 -18.63 -21.10 -2.39
CA THR A 9 -18.21 -19.74 -2.00
C THR A 9 -17.32 -19.72 -0.76
N GLN A 10 -17.58 -20.57 0.24
CA GLN A 10 -16.68 -20.67 1.40
C GLN A 10 -15.27 -21.14 1.01
N ASN A 11 -15.17 -22.09 0.09
CA ASN A 11 -13.90 -22.63 -0.38
C ASN A 11 -13.12 -21.62 -1.23
N SER A 12 -13.81 -20.79 -2.04
CA SER A 12 -13.17 -19.70 -2.77
C SER A 12 -12.65 -18.59 -1.85
N ASP A 13 -13.40 -18.23 -0.81
CA ASP A 13 -13.00 -17.19 0.14
C ASP A 13 -11.78 -17.62 0.97
N GLU A 14 -11.73 -18.88 1.39
CA GLU A 14 -10.58 -19.45 2.07
C GLU A 14 -9.34 -19.47 1.17
N PHE A 15 -9.51 -19.87 -0.09
CA PHE A 15 -8.43 -19.82 -1.09
C PHE A 15 -7.89 -18.39 -1.27
N LEU A 16 -8.77 -17.39 -1.41
CA LEU A 16 -8.36 -15.99 -1.53
C LEU A 16 -7.62 -15.50 -0.29
N LYS A 17 -8.08 -15.83 0.92
CA LYS A 17 -7.39 -15.50 2.17
C LYS A 17 -5.99 -16.10 2.22
N ILE A 18 -5.82 -17.36 1.81
CA ILE A 18 -4.51 -18.01 1.74
C ILE A 18 -3.58 -17.28 0.76
N LEU A 19 -4.06 -16.91 -0.42
CA LEU A 19 -3.26 -16.17 -1.41
C LEU A 19 -2.82 -14.80 -0.88
N ILE A 20 -3.74 -14.04 -0.29
CA ILE A 20 -3.47 -12.73 0.30
C ILE A 20 -2.43 -12.89 1.43
N GLN A 21 -2.61 -13.86 2.32
CA GLN A 21 -1.70 -14.09 3.44
C GLN A 21 -0.30 -14.49 2.97
N ARG A 22 -0.21 -15.38 1.96
CA ARG A 22 1.09 -15.77 1.37
C ARG A 22 1.81 -14.58 0.75
N ARG A 23 1.10 -13.73 0.01
CA ARG A 23 1.65 -12.50 -0.57
C ARG A 23 2.14 -11.55 0.51
N LYS A 24 1.31 -11.31 1.55
CA LYS A 24 1.66 -10.45 2.69
C LYS A 24 2.89 -10.96 3.43
N ASN A 25 2.98 -12.26 3.69
CA ASN A 25 4.14 -12.88 4.34
C ASN A 25 5.42 -12.73 3.51
N LYS A 26 5.35 -12.95 2.19
CA LYS A 26 6.50 -12.80 1.29
C LYS A 26 6.98 -11.34 1.26
N LEU A 27 6.04 -10.39 1.15
CA LEU A 27 6.36 -8.96 1.17
C LEU A 27 6.91 -8.52 2.53
N GLY A 28 6.34 -9.00 3.63
CA GLY A 28 6.82 -8.76 5.00
C GLY A 28 8.29 -9.14 5.18
N LYS A 29 8.69 -10.32 4.70
CA LYS A 29 10.11 -10.75 4.73
C LYS A 29 11.03 -9.83 3.92
N ILE A 30 10.55 -9.28 2.80
CA ILE A 30 11.33 -8.34 1.99
C ILE A 30 11.48 -7.00 2.72
N VAL A 31 10.37 -6.47 3.27
CA VAL A 31 10.37 -5.22 4.03
C VAL A 31 11.27 -5.34 5.26
N GLU A 32 11.23 -6.45 5.99
CA GLU A 32 12.09 -6.67 7.16
C GLU A 32 13.58 -6.65 6.78
N LYS A 33 13.96 -7.29 5.67
CA LYS A 33 15.34 -7.26 5.16
C LYS A 33 15.77 -5.84 4.76
N LEU A 34 14.88 -5.10 4.08
CA LEU A 34 15.14 -3.72 3.68
C LEU A 34 15.23 -2.77 4.89
N ALA A 35 14.41 -2.99 5.92
CA ALA A 35 14.43 -2.23 7.17
C ALA A 35 15.72 -2.48 7.95
N LYS A 36 16.16 -3.74 8.06
CA LYS A 36 17.46 -4.09 8.67
C LYS A 36 18.64 -3.44 7.93
N LYS A 37 18.59 -3.38 6.59
CA LYS A 37 19.67 -2.80 5.77
C LYS A 37 19.71 -1.27 5.82
N ASN A 38 18.55 -0.62 5.70
CA ASN A 38 18.47 0.83 5.47
C ASN A 38 18.05 1.63 6.72
N ASN A 39 17.56 0.96 7.76
CA ASN A 39 17.15 1.51 9.05
C ASN A 39 16.38 2.85 8.96
N PRO A 40 15.20 2.87 8.31
CA PRO A 40 14.41 4.09 8.18
C PRO A 40 13.99 4.59 9.56
N LYS A 41 14.25 5.87 9.86
CA LYS A 41 13.79 6.51 11.10
C LYS A 41 12.29 6.75 11.05
N LEU A 42 11.63 6.72 12.21
CA LEU A 42 10.20 7.04 12.34
C LEU A 42 9.86 8.39 11.70
N LEU A 43 10.66 9.42 11.98
CA LEU A 43 10.49 10.76 11.39
C LEU A 43 10.52 10.73 9.85
N SER A 44 11.34 9.88 9.24
CA SER A 44 11.40 9.73 7.79
C SER A 44 10.15 9.08 7.22
N ILE A 45 9.56 8.11 7.94
CA ILE A 45 8.29 7.48 7.56
C ILE A 45 7.17 8.51 7.64
N MET A 46 7.06 9.23 8.77
CA MET A 46 6.05 10.26 8.98
C MET A 46 6.09 11.34 7.90
N LYS A 47 7.29 11.82 7.55
CA LYS A 47 7.45 12.80 6.45
C LYS A 47 6.88 12.32 5.12
N VAL A 48 7.06 11.04 4.79
CA VAL A 48 6.51 10.47 3.55
C VAL A 48 5.00 10.34 3.65
N GLU A 49 4.47 9.87 4.78
CA GLU A 49 3.02 9.80 5.01
C GLU A 49 2.35 11.17 4.95
N ASP A 50 2.90 12.17 5.62
CA ASP A 50 2.37 13.53 5.61
C ASP A 50 2.37 14.13 4.21
N LEU A 51 3.43 13.88 3.44
CA LEU A 51 3.52 14.31 2.06
C LEU A 51 2.44 13.65 1.16
N PHE A 52 2.08 12.40 1.43
CA PHE A 52 0.96 11.73 0.75
C PHE A 52 -0.42 12.27 1.17
N LYS A 53 -0.56 12.78 2.40
CA LYS A 53 -1.80 13.44 2.84
C LYS A 53 -2.02 14.76 2.10
N ASP A 54 -0.93 15.49 1.82
CA ASP A 54 -0.98 16.73 1.04
C ASP A 54 -1.16 16.46 -0.46
N TYR A 55 -0.55 15.41 -0.98
CA TYR A 55 -0.61 15.00 -2.38
C TYR A 55 -0.94 13.51 -2.49
N ILE A 56 -2.22 13.21 -2.76
CA ILE A 56 -2.74 11.83 -2.79
C ILE A 56 -2.02 10.96 -3.84
N GLU A 57 -1.43 11.56 -4.88
CA GLU A 57 -0.82 10.84 -5.99
C GLU A 57 0.52 11.46 -6.40
N PHE A 58 1.47 10.59 -6.76
CA PHE A 58 2.73 10.95 -7.40
C PHE A 58 2.92 10.11 -8.66
N ASP A 59 3.20 10.76 -9.79
CA ASP A 59 3.45 10.14 -11.09
C ASP A 59 4.68 9.21 -11.07
N SER A 60 5.61 9.44 -10.13
CA SER A 60 6.79 8.59 -9.98
C SER A 60 7.45 8.70 -8.62
N ARG A 61 8.26 7.68 -8.27
CA ARG A 61 9.18 7.72 -7.13
C ARG A 61 10.14 8.92 -7.17
N SER A 62 10.57 9.34 -8.34
CA SER A 62 11.48 10.48 -8.51
C SER A 62 10.78 11.80 -8.19
N GLN A 63 9.50 11.95 -8.53
CA GLN A 63 8.71 13.12 -8.15
C GLN A 63 8.52 13.18 -6.64
N LEU A 64 8.18 12.06 -5.99
CA LEU A 64 8.12 11.95 -4.54
C LEU A 64 9.45 12.35 -3.89
N LEU A 65 10.57 11.82 -4.39
CA LEU A 65 11.89 12.15 -3.86
C LEU A 65 12.26 13.64 -4.00
N ARG A 66 11.86 14.27 -5.10
CA ARG A 66 12.03 15.73 -5.31
C ARG A 66 11.22 16.55 -4.33
N LYS A 67 9.97 16.13 -4.06
CA LYS A 67 9.08 16.78 -3.09
C LYS A 67 9.56 16.64 -1.64
N LEU A 68 10.36 15.61 -1.35
CA LEU A 68 11.08 15.46 -0.10
C LEU A 68 12.35 16.32 -0.02
N GLU A 69 12.65 17.13 -1.04
CA GLU A 69 13.80 18.04 -1.13
C GLU A 69 15.15 17.37 -0.85
N GLY A 70 15.31 16.11 -1.26
CA GLY A 70 16.54 15.35 -1.02
C GLY A 70 16.81 15.03 0.45
N SER A 71 15.84 15.26 1.35
CA SER A 71 15.96 14.99 2.80
C SER A 71 16.16 13.51 3.15
N MET A 72 16.09 12.61 2.17
CA MET A 72 16.42 11.20 2.34
C MET A 72 17.12 10.57 1.15
N LYS A 73 17.87 9.49 1.45
CA LYS A 73 18.48 8.63 0.43
C LYS A 73 17.40 7.81 -0.27
N ALA A 74 17.53 7.62 -1.58
CA ALA A 74 16.59 6.81 -2.38
C ALA A 74 16.40 5.38 -1.85
N ALA A 75 17.45 4.76 -1.30
CA ALA A 75 17.35 3.43 -0.69
C ALA A 75 16.43 3.42 0.55
N VAL A 76 16.48 4.48 1.36
CA VAL A 76 15.60 4.66 2.52
C VAL A 76 14.17 4.90 2.05
N LEU A 77 13.98 5.74 1.03
CA LEU A 77 12.66 5.96 0.42
C LEU A 77 12.04 4.65 -0.08
N ASN A 78 12.80 3.82 -0.80
CA ASN A 78 12.32 2.55 -1.30
C ASN A 78 11.90 1.60 -0.15
N THR A 79 12.63 1.59 0.97
CA THR A 79 12.21 0.83 2.16
C THR A 79 10.90 1.34 2.73
N ILE A 80 10.73 2.67 2.80
CA ILE A 80 9.51 3.29 3.33
C ILE A 80 8.32 2.99 2.40
N ILE A 81 8.47 3.16 1.09
CA ILE A 81 7.44 2.81 0.10
C ILE A 81 7.04 1.33 0.25
N ALA A 82 8.01 0.42 0.30
CA ALA A 82 7.73 -1.01 0.46
C ALA A 82 6.95 -1.32 1.76
N ARG A 83 7.28 -0.60 2.84
CA ARG A 83 6.55 -0.69 4.11
C ARG A 83 5.12 -0.17 3.99
N LEU A 84 4.91 1.00 3.38
CA LEU A 84 3.58 1.59 3.20
C LEU A 84 2.69 0.73 2.30
N VAL A 85 3.25 0.07 1.29
CA VAL A 85 2.54 -0.93 0.47
C VAL A 85 2.15 -2.15 1.30
N LEU A 86 3.05 -2.65 2.15
CA LEU A 86 2.75 -3.78 3.05
C LEU A 86 1.63 -3.46 4.05
N GLU A 87 1.60 -2.20 4.51
CA GLU A 87 0.57 -1.67 5.41
C GLU A 87 -0.73 -1.28 4.67
N ASN A 88 -0.80 -1.49 3.34
CA ASN A 88 -1.92 -1.11 2.47
C ASN A 88 -2.27 0.39 2.54
N LYS A 89 -1.31 1.26 2.86
CA LYS A 89 -1.50 2.72 2.88
C LYS A 89 -1.32 3.35 1.50
N ILE A 90 -0.50 2.72 0.65
CA ILE A 90 -0.28 3.14 -0.73
C ILE A 90 -0.35 1.94 -1.69
N VAL A 91 -0.69 2.24 -2.94
CA VAL A 91 -0.57 1.31 -4.07
C VAL A 91 0.49 1.85 -5.04
N VAL A 92 1.22 0.92 -5.66
CA VAL A 92 2.07 1.21 -6.82
C VAL A 92 1.30 0.75 -8.05
N ASN A 93 0.94 1.69 -8.91
CA ASN A 93 0.17 1.41 -10.12
C ASN A 93 1.08 0.87 -11.24
N ASP A 94 0.46 0.37 -12.31
CA ASP A 94 1.17 -0.24 -13.44
C ASP A 94 2.07 0.76 -14.19
N ASP A 95 1.69 2.05 -14.21
CA ASP A 95 2.47 3.17 -14.75
C ASP A 95 3.60 3.65 -13.81
N HIS A 96 3.80 2.95 -12.69
CA HIS A 96 4.74 3.27 -11.62
C HIS A 96 4.41 4.53 -10.80
N SER A 97 3.22 5.08 -10.96
CA SER A 97 2.69 6.09 -10.04
C SER A 97 2.40 5.47 -8.66
N LEU A 98 2.36 6.32 -7.65
CA LEU A 98 2.14 5.97 -6.26
C LEU A 98 0.88 6.69 -5.78
N THR A 99 -0.11 5.94 -5.30
CA THR A 99 -1.38 6.50 -4.83
C THR A 99 -1.60 6.16 -3.37
N TRP A 100 -1.96 7.16 -2.57
CA TRP A 100 -2.40 7.00 -1.19
C TRP A 100 -3.82 6.45 -1.14
N ILE A 101 -3.99 5.29 -0.50
CA ILE A 101 -5.27 4.58 -0.41
C ILE A 101 -5.74 4.36 1.03
N ASP A 102 -5.00 4.85 2.02
CA ASP A 102 -5.42 4.78 3.41
C ASP A 102 -6.71 5.59 3.64
N THR A 103 -7.76 4.88 4.04
CA THR A 103 -9.14 5.39 4.13
C THR A 103 -9.34 6.34 5.30
N GLU A 104 -8.48 6.30 6.31
CA GLU A 104 -8.51 7.26 7.42
C GLU A 104 -8.24 8.71 6.95
N GLY A 105 -7.67 8.90 5.75
CA GLY A 105 -7.43 10.23 5.16
C GLY A 105 -8.05 10.47 3.78
N ASN A 106 -8.46 9.43 3.03
CA ASN A 106 -8.84 9.58 1.62
C ASN A 106 -10.36 9.76 1.40
N ARG A 107 -10.84 11.02 1.54
CA ARG A 107 -12.25 11.38 1.28
C ARG A 107 -12.75 11.04 -0.13
N LYS A 108 -11.87 11.03 -1.14
CA LYS A 108 -12.23 10.73 -2.53
C LYS A 108 -12.45 9.23 -2.74
N LEU A 109 -11.58 8.40 -2.17
CA LEU A 109 -11.71 6.95 -2.17
C LEU A 109 -12.96 6.51 -1.41
N ASN A 110 -13.20 7.09 -0.22
CA ASN A 110 -14.40 6.80 0.57
C ASN A 110 -15.67 7.14 -0.22
N LYS A 111 -15.74 8.31 -0.87
CA LYS A 111 -16.86 8.65 -1.76
C LYS A 111 -17.03 7.70 -2.95
N GLN A 112 -15.95 7.19 -3.52
CA GLN A 112 -16.02 6.23 -4.63
C GLN A 112 -16.45 4.84 -4.17
N PHE A 113 -16.07 4.42 -2.96
CA PHE A 113 -16.63 3.22 -2.33
C PHE A 113 -18.13 3.37 -2.05
N ASP A 114 -18.56 4.53 -1.56
CA ASP A 114 -19.99 4.81 -1.30
C ASP A 114 -20.84 4.82 -2.57
N THR A 115 -20.24 5.15 -3.72
CA THR A 115 -20.91 5.19 -5.03
C THR A 115 -20.67 3.94 -5.87
N ALA A 116 -19.85 3.00 -5.41
CA ALA A 116 -19.67 1.72 -6.07
C ALA A 116 -20.95 0.89 -5.89
N ILE A 117 -21.67 0.67 -6.99
CA ILE A 117 -22.89 -0.14 -7.02
C ILE A 117 -22.52 -1.56 -6.57
N PRO A 118 -23.21 -2.16 -5.58
CA PRO A 118 -22.97 -3.55 -5.21
C PRO A 118 -23.34 -4.43 -6.42
N LEU A 119 -22.38 -5.26 -6.84
CA LEU A 119 -22.57 -6.30 -7.86
C LEU A 119 -23.56 -7.38 -7.37
#